data_AF-F6M098-F1
#
_entry.id   AF-F6M098-F1
#
_cell.length_a   1.000
_cell.length_b   1.000
_cell.length_c   1.000
_cell.angle_alpha   90.00
_cell.angle_beta   90.00
_cell.angle_gamma   90.00
#
_symmetry.space_group_name_H-M   'P 1'
#
loop_
_entity.id
_entity.type
_entity.pdbx_description
1 polymer ?
#
loop_
_entity_poly.entity_id
_entity_poly.type
_entity_poly.pdbx_seq_one_letter_code
_entity_poly.pdbx_strand_id
1 'polypeptide(L)'
;FGAHCQATARLLEIKPELSKAIVRQMNVYRNIVAKGGLPNLPAAGRMNKLGWDESLAKLAGLAAMRCVLDPIKRSFTATHASKPGYTAILTKYPTSQKQTVHQIMYSHLKTFYNQHIHITPTSLLSGEGRN
;
A
#
# COMPACT_ATOMS: atom_id res chain seq x y z
N PHE A 1 9.17 -9.70 -17.22
CA PHE A 1 7.87 -8.99 -17.06
C PHE A 1 6.78 -9.86 -17.64
N GLY A 2 5.56 -9.76 -17.11
CA GLY A 2 4.39 -10.52 -17.61
C GLY A 2 3.87 -10.00 -18.95
N ALA A 3 2.99 -10.76 -19.59
CA ALA A 3 2.45 -10.46 -20.91
C ALA A 3 1.64 -9.15 -20.99
N HIS A 4 1.10 -8.67 -19.86
CA HIS A 4 0.33 -7.43 -19.79
C HIS A 4 1.21 -6.17 -19.66
N CYS A 5 2.53 -6.34 -19.53
CA CYS A 5 3.46 -5.22 -19.47
C CYS A 5 3.80 -4.71 -20.86
N GLN A 6 3.94 -3.39 -21.00
CA GLN A 6 4.52 -2.79 -22.21
C GLN A 6 5.99 -3.19 -22.36
N ALA A 7 6.50 -3.25 -23.60
CA ALA A 7 7.90 -3.61 -23.88
C ALA A 7 8.91 -2.65 -23.20
N THR A 8 8.52 -1.40 -22.99
CA THR A 8 9.30 -0.36 -22.32
C THR A 8 9.15 -0.36 -20.80
N ALA A 9 8.38 -1.30 -20.22
CA ALA A 9 8.18 -1.36 -18.78
C ALA A 9 9.50 -1.56 -18.03
N ARG A 10 9.62 -0.88 -16.90
CA ARG A 10 10.77 -0.96 -15.99
C ARG A 10 10.25 -1.08 -14.57
N LEU A 11 10.89 -1.96 -13.79
CA LEU A 11 10.63 -2.08 -12.37
C LEU A 11 11.47 -1.02 -11.67
N LEU A 12 10.82 -0.17 -10.89
CA LEU A 12 11.51 0.78 -10.04
C LEU A 12 12.12 0.05 -8.85
N GLU A 13 13.44 0.16 -8.69
CA GLU A 13 14.12 -0.32 -7.49
C GLU A 13 13.77 0.58 -6.29
N ILE A 14 13.28 -0.04 -5.20
CA ILE A 14 13.01 0.66 -3.94
C ILE A 14 14.30 0.72 -3.14
N LYS A 15 15.04 1.81 -3.29
CA LYS A 15 16.26 2.07 -2.51
C LYS A 15 15.94 2.23 -1.01
N PRO A 16 16.92 2.04 -0.10
CA PRO A 16 16.72 2.14 1.34
C PRO A 16 16.01 3.43 1.79
N GLU A 17 16.36 4.58 1.21
CA GLU A 17 15.72 5.84 1.57
C GLU A 17 14.23 5.91 1.18
N LEU A 18 13.85 5.29 0.05
CA LEU A 18 12.45 5.20 -0.35
C LEU A 18 11.66 4.26 0.55
N SER A 19 12.21 3.10 0.91
CA SER A 19 11.57 2.16 1.84
C SER A 19 11.34 2.78 3.21
N LYS A 20 12.33 3.51 3.75
CA LYS A 20 12.22 4.27 5.01
C LYS A 20 11.14 5.33 4.92
N ALA A 21 11.04 6.06 3.81
CA ALA A 21 10.01 7.07 3.61
C ALA A 21 8.61 6.45 3.57
N ILE A 22 8.42 5.34 2.87
CA ILE A 22 7.15 4.60 2.81
C ILE A 22 6.72 4.18 4.22
N VAL A 23 7.59 3.49 4.96
CA VAL A 23 7.31 3.01 6.31
C VAL A 23 7.05 4.16 7.28
N ARG A 24 7.82 5.24 7.19
CA ARG A 24 7.62 6.44 8.01
C ARG A 24 6.24 7.03 7.77
N GLN A 25 5.86 7.25 6.51
CA GLN A 25 4.58 7.86 6.17
C GLN A 25 3.41 6.98 6.59
N MET A 26 3.49 5.67 6.36
CA MET A 26 2.46 4.73 6.82
C MET A 26 2.30 4.75 8.35
N ASN A 27 3.41 4.84 9.09
CA ASN A 27 3.35 4.97 10.55
C ASN A 27 2.77 6.32 11.02
N VAL A 28 2.95 7.41 10.26
CA VAL A 28 2.25 8.68 10.53
C VAL A 28 0.73 8.48 10.46
N TYR A 29 0.23 7.86 9.38
CA TYR A 29 -1.20 7.57 9.25
C TYR A 29 -1.73 6.65 10.34
N ARG A 30 -1.00 5.58 10.68
CA ARG A 30 -1.35 4.67 11.79
C ARG A 30 -1.43 5.39 13.13
N ASN A 31 -0.52 6.33 13.38
CA ASN A 31 -0.51 7.12 14.61
C ASN A 31 -1.70 8.08 14.70
N ILE A 32 -2.18 8.63 13.58
CA ILE A 32 -3.40 9.44 13.54
C ILE A 32 -4.60 8.60 13.96
N VAL A 33 -4.76 7.40 13.37
CA VAL A 33 -5.82 6.45 13.75
C VAL A 33 -5.69 6.07 15.22
N ALA A 34 -4.49 5.71 15.69
CA ALA A 34 -4.26 5.25 17.04
C ALA A 34 -4.69 6.25 18.11
N LYS A 35 -4.49 7.55 17.85
CA LYS A 35 -4.89 8.65 18.74
C LYS A 35 -6.37 9.01 18.67
N GLY A 36 -7.17 8.35 17.82
CA GLY A 36 -8.57 8.74 17.56
C GLY A 36 -8.70 10.01 16.73
N GLY A 37 -7.71 10.33 15.88
CA GLY A 37 -7.66 11.56 15.10
C GLY A 37 -8.53 11.57 13.84
N LEU A 38 -9.36 10.54 13.62
CA LEU A 38 -10.25 10.44 12.47
C LEU A 38 -11.71 10.35 12.91
N PRO A 39 -12.60 11.19 12.36
CA PRO A 39 -14.03 11.06 12.62
C PRO A 39 -14.50 9.69 12.11
N ASN A 40 -15.25 8.96 12.94
CA ASN A 40 -15.76 7.60 12.71
C ASN A 40 -14.83 6.43 13.05
N LEU A 41 -13.62 6.67 13.55
CA LEU A 41 -12.74 5.61 14.03
C LEU A 41 -12.42 5.79 15.52
N PRO A 42 -12.58 4.74 16.35
CA PRO A 42 -12.14 4.80 17.73
C PRO A 42 -10.61 4.84 17.81
N ALA A 43 -10.10 5.40 18.91
CA ALA A 43 -8.68 5.26 19.25
C ALA A 43 -8.31 3.78 19.41
N ALA A 44 -7.11 3.42 18.98
CA ALA A 44 -6.68 2.02 19.00
C ALA A 44 -6.00 1.67 20.33
N GLY A 45 -6.46 0.61 21.00
CA GLY A 45 -5.81 0.11 22.22
C GLY A 45 -4.40 -0.44 21.98
N ARG A 46 -4.11 -0.96 20.77
CA ARG A 46 -2.78 -1.43 20.39
C ARG A 46 -2.54 -1.31 18.89
N MET A 47 -1.67 -0.37 18.48
CA MET A 47 -1.30 -0.14 17.09
C MET A 47 0.23 -0.19 16.92
N ASN A 48 0.78 -1.39 16.70
CA ASN A 48 2.23 -1.57 16.58
C ASN A 48 2.82 -0.81 15.37
N LYS A 49 4.06 -0.36 15.50
CA LYS A 49 4.80 0.31 14.42
C LYS A 49 5.14 -0.69 13.31
N LEU A 50 4.98 -0.28 12.05
CA LEU A 50 5.42 -1.06 10.90
C LEU A 50 6.95 -0.98 10.74
N GLY A 51 7.54 -2.09 10.33
CA GLY A 51 8.90 -2.19 9.81
C GLY A 51 8.87 -2.58 8.33
N TRP A 52 9.98 -2.32 7.62
CA TRP A 52 10.17 -2.84 6.27
C TRP A 52 10.55 -4.30 6.34
N ASP A 53 10.02 -5.12 5.42
CA ASP A 53 10.37 -6.53 5.29
C ASP A 53 10.76 -6.80 3.84
N GLU A 54 12.00 -7.24 3.63
CA GLU A 54 12.55 -7.45 2.29
C GLU A 54 11.89 -8.62 1.55
N SER A 55 11.38 -9.62 2.28
CA SER A 55 10.67 -10.74 1.66
C SER A 55 9.31 -10.31 1.10
N LEU A 56 8.59 -9.44 1.82
CA LEU A 56 7.35 -8.81 1.35
C LEU A 56 7.63 -7.85 0.18
N ALA A 57 8.71 -7.07 0.25
CA ALA A 57 9.12 -6.19 -0.84
C ALA A 57 9.42 -6.96 -2.14
N LYS A 58 10.12 -8.09 -2.03
CA LYS A 58 10.40 -8.98 -3.16
C LYS A 58 9.12 -9.55 -3.77
N LEU A 59 8.17 -10.00 -2.94
CA LEU A 59 6.87 -10.50 -3.40
C LEU A 59 6.07 -9.39 -4.10
N ALA A 60 6.05 -8.18 -3.54
CA ALA A 60 5.39 -7.02 -4.15
C ALA A 60 6.03 -6.64 -5.50
N GLY A 61 7.36 -6.73 -5.61
CA GLY A 61 8.08 -6.52 -6.87
C GLY A 61 7.67 -7.53 -7.95
N LEU A 62 7.60 -8.82 -7.60
CA LEU A 62 7.11 -9.86 -8.52
C LEU A 62 5.64 -9.63 -8.93
N ALA A 63 4.80 -9.17 -8.01
CA ALA A 63 3.41 -8.83 -8.30
C ALA A 63 3.33 -7.65 -9.29
N ALA A 64 4.09 -6.58 -9.06
CA ALA A 64 4.14 -5.41 -9.93
C ALA A 64 4.65 -5.76 -11.35
N MET A 65 5.61 -6.69 -11.47
CA MET A 65 6.13 -7.16 -12.76
C MET A 65 5.08 -7.90 -13.63
N ARG A 66 3.89 -8.20 -13.10
CA ARG A 66 2.76 -8.73 -13.88
C ARG A 66 2.00 -7.64 -14.65
N CYS A 67 2.12 -6.37 -14.24
CA CYS A 67 1.37 -5.23 -14.77
C CYS A 67 -0.17 -5.41 -14.77
N VAL A 68 -0.69 -6.12 -13.77
CA VAL A 68 -2.14 -6.27 -13.51
C VAL A 68 -2.42 -6.02 -12.03
N LEU A 69 -3.58 -5.47 -11.71
CA LEU A 69 -3.98 -5.18 -10.33
C LEU A 69 -4.62 -6.37 -9.62
N ASP A 70 -4.97 -7.42 -10.35
CA ASP A 70 -5.66 -8.59 -9.82
C ASP A 70 -4.99 -9.14 -8.55
N PRO A 71 -5.77 -9.52 -7.53
CA PRO A 71 -5.26 -10.17 -6.34
C PRO A 71 -4.39 -11.37 -6.71
N ILE A 72 -3.32 -11.57 -5.95
CA ILE A 72 -2.49 -12.75 -6.18
C ILE A 72 -3.23 -13.96 -5.61
N LYS A 73 -3.80 -14.77 -6.51
CA LYS A 73 -4.68 -15.91 -6.15
C LYS A 73 -3.99 -17.03 -5.36
N ARG A 74 -2.66 -17.04 -5.32
CA ARG A 74 -1.89 -18.03 -4.55
C ARG A 74 -1.51 -17.44 -3.19
N SER A 75 -1.64 -18.24 -2.13
CA SER A 75 -1.10 -17.89 -0.83
C SER A 75 0.44 -17.90 -0.89
N PHE A 76 1.08 -16.83 -0.44
CA PHE A 76 2.54 -16.79 -0.27
C PHE A 76 2.87 -16.69 1.20
N THR A 77 4.03 -17.23 1.57
CA THR A 77 4.59 -17.11 2.91
C THR A 77 5.83 -16.23 2.83
N ALA A 78 5.85 -15.21 3.67
CA ALA A 78 7.01 -14.38 3.97
C ALA A 78 7.69 -14.88 5.25
N THR A 79 8.91 -14.44 5.51
CA THR A 79 9.71 -14.89 6.67
C THR A 79 8.95 -14.78 7.99
N HIS A 80 8.12 -13.74 8.13
CA HIS A 80 7.36 -13.45 9.35
C HIS A 80 5.84 -13.50 9.18
N ALA A 81 5.31 -13.91 8.02
CA ALA A 81 3.87 -13.92 7.75
C ALA A 81 3.45 -15.05 6.81
N SER A 82 2.52 -15.91 7.25
CA SER A 82 2.04 -17.06 6.47
C SER A 82 1.06 -16.68 5.36
N LYS A 83 0.36 -15.54 5.49
CA LYS A 83 -0.63 -15.00 4.55
C LYS A 83 -0.61 -13.47 4.56
N PRO A 84 0.38 -12.82 3.91
CA PRO A 84 0.46 -11.37 3.93
C PRO A 84 -0.73 -10.75 3.18
N GLY A 85 -1.24 -9.64 3.73
CA GLY A 85 -2.21 -8.80 3.03
C GLY A 85 -1.61 -8.16 1.78
N TYR A 86 -2.46 -7.68 0.88
CA TYR A 86 -2.06 -7.10 -0.40
C TYR A 86 -2.86 -5.84 -0.71
N THR A 87 -2.17 -4.80 -1.17
CA THR A 87 -2.77 -3.57 -1.70
C THR A 87 -2.05 -3.18 -2.98
N ALA A 88 -2.81 -2.82 -4.02
CA ALA A 88 -2.25 -2.38 -5.28
C ALA A 88 -2.98 -1.12 -5.78
N ILE A 89 -2.24 -0.31 -6.54
CA ILE A 89 -2.74 0.92 -7.13
C ILE A 89 -2.08 1.14 -8.48
N LEU A 90 -2.86 1.64 -9.43
CA LEU A 90 -2.39 2.07 -10.74
C LEU A 90 -2.73 3.54 -10.90
N THR A 91 -1.74 4.34 -11.30
CA THR A 91 -1.95 5.74 -11.67
C THR A 91 -1.39 5.97 -13.06
N LYS A 92 -2.13 6.71 -13.88
CA LYS A 92 -1.70 7.14 -15.21
C LYS A 92 -1.55 8.66 -15.20
N TYR A 93 -0.40 9.15 -15.66
CA TYR A 93 -0.13 10.58 -15.78
C TYR A 93 -0.13 11.00 -17.26
N PRO A 94 -0.60 12.22 -17.58
CA PRO A 94 -0.40 12.81 -18.90
C PRO A 94 1.09 12.92 -19.24
N THR A 95 1.44 12.85 -20.52
CA THR A 95 2.83 12.94 -20.99
C THR A 95 3.50 14.28 -20.66
N SER A 96 2.72 15.35 -20.53
CA SER A 96 3.19 16.68 -20.12
C SER A 96 3.56 16.75 -18.63
N GLN A 97 3.05 15.84 -17.80
CA GLN A 97 3.22 15.88 -16.37
C GLN A 97 4.35 14.95 -15.91
N LYS A 98 5.51 15.53 -15.64
CA LYS A 98 6.63 14.80 -15.03
C LYS A 98 6.38 14.62 -13.53
N GLN A 99 6.52 13.38 -13.06
CA GLN A 99 6.38 13.02 -11.66
C GLN A 99 7.68 12.44 -11.12
N THR A 100 8.07 12.86 -9.93
CA THR A 100 9.15 12.22 -9.18
C THR A 100 8.63 10.96 -8.48
N VAL A 101 9.53 10.03 -8.21
CA VAL A 101 9.23 8.81 -7.44
C VAL A 101 8.57 9.14 -6.09
N HIS A 102 9.05 10.17 -5.40
CA HIS A 102 8.49 10.59 -4.12
C HIS A 102 7.05 11.10 -4.24
N GLN A 103 6.75 11.90 -5.28
CA GLN A 103 5.39 12.39 -5.51
C GLN A 103 4.41 11.25 -5.79
N ILE A 104 4.80 10.29 -6.64
CA ILE A 104 3.99 9.09 -6.93
C ILE A 104 3.74 8.31 -5.64
N MET A 105 4.80 8.04 -4.88
CA MET A 105 4.74 7.29 -3.63
C MET A 105 3.81 7.96 -2.60
N TYR A 106 3.99 9.25 -2.31
CA TYR A 106 3.13 9.97 -1.37
C TYR A 106 1.69 10.05 -1.86
N SER A 107 1.47 10.25 -3.17
CA SER A 107 0.13 10.23 -3.76
C SER A 107 -0.57 8.90 -3.51
N HIS A 108 0.13 7.78 -3.76
CA HIS A 108 -0.43 6.43 -3.56
C HIS A 108 -0.78 6.15 -2.10
N LEU A 109 0.13 6.46 -1.17
CA LEU A 109 -0.14 6.25 0.27
C LEU A 109 -1.29 7.12 0.76
N LYS A 110 -1.38 8.36 0.27
CA LYS A 110 -2.50 9.27 0.58
C LYS A 110 -3.82 8.75 0.02
N THR A 111 -3.83 8.16 -1.18
CA THR A 111 -5.04 7.55 -1.75
C THR A 111 -5.60 6.47 -0.83
N PHE A 112 -4.75 5.55 -0.34
CA PHE A 112 -5.21 4.52 0.60
C PHE A 112 -5.69 5.12 1.92
N TYR A 113 -4.97 6.10 2.46
CA TYR A 113 -5.37 6.77 3.70
C TYR A 113 -6.75 7.44 3.58
N ASN A 114 -6.99 8.17 2.48
CA ASN A 114 -8.22 8.93 2.26
C ASN A 114 -9.48 8.03 2.20
N GLN A 115 -9.33 6.72 1.98
CA GLN A 115 -10.45 5.78 2.05
C GLN A 115 -11.12 5.73 3.42
N HIS A 116 -10.47 6.27 4.48
CA HIS A 116 -11.05 6.35 5.82
C HIS A 116 -12.42 7.04 5.85
N ILE A 117 -12.72 7.93 4.91
CA ILE A 117 -13.99 8.65 4.85
C ILE A 117 -15.19 7.71 4.61
N HIS A 118 -14.93 6.53 4.05
CA HIS A 118 -15.95 5.53 3.74
C HIS A 118 -16.12 4.49 4.85
N ILE A 119 -15.30 4.55 5.91
CA ILE A 119 -15.36 3.58 7.00
C ILE A 119 -16.54 3.90 7.92
N THR A 120 -17.34 2.88 8.20
CA THR A 120 -18.37 2.83 9.24
C THR A 120 -17.97 1.86 10.34
N PRO A 121 -18.54 1.98 11.57
CA PRO A 121 -18.34 0.99 12.63
C PRO A 121 -18.66 -0.44 12.17
N THR A 122 -19.68 -0.61 11.33
CA THR A 122 -20.03 -1.92 10.75
C THR A 122 -18.95 -2.44 9.82
N SER A 123 -18.46 -1.64 8.87
CA SER A 123 -17.39 -2.05 7.94
C SER A 123 -16.08 -2.40 8.66
N LEU A 124 -15.81 -1.76 9.81
CA LEU A 124 -14.62 -2.02 10.61
C LEU A 124 -14.68 -3.40 11.27
N LEU A 125 -15.89 -3.84 11.66
CA LEU A 125 -16.12 -5.14 12.31
C LEU A 125 -16.32 -6.28 11.31
N SER A 126 -17.05 -6.03 10.21
CA SER A 126 -17.33 -7.04 9.19
C SER A 126 -16.22 -7.19 8.15
N GLY A 127 -15.40 -6.15 7.96
CA GLY A 127 -14.45 -6.07 6.84
C GLY A 127 -15.10 -5.79 5.48
N GLU A 128 -16.42 -5.55 5.45
CA GLU A 128 -17.17 -5.24 4.24
C GLU A 128 -17.26 -3.73 4.05
N GLY A 129 -16.68 -3.21 2.95
CA GLY A 129 -16.83 -1.80 2.58
C GLY A 129 -18.27 -1.46 2.17
N ARG A 130 -18.64 -0.18 2.22
CA ARG A 130 -19.88 0.29 1.57
C ARG A 130 -19.77 0.03 0.06
N ASN A 131 -20.73 -0.73 -0.49
CA ASN A 131 -20.96 -0.86 -1.93
C ASN A 131 -21.31 0.50 -2.55
#